data_AF-A0A219ANP8-F1
#
_entry.id   AF-A0A219ANP8-F1
#
_cell.length_a   1.000
_cell.length_b   1.000
_cell.length_c   1.000
_cell.angle_alpha   90.00
_cell.angle_beta   90.00
_cell.angle_gamma   90.00
#
_symmetry.space_group_name_H-M   'P 1'
#
loop_
_entity.id
_entity.type
_entity.pdbx_description
1 polymer ?
#
loop_
_entity_poly.entity_id
_entity_poly.type
_entity_poly.pdbx_seq_one_letter_code
_entity_poly.pdbx_strand_id
1 'polypeptide(L)'
;MSEDKIKVHITEALTSKKIIEITEAYPSLEIITCSKSIYNRIPKKYLSALEQLDITVKVEYNQGAKPKYSKELIEKVIKLKENGLTPKEIADIVELSTKKTYYILEKYSDIKLNNYKRKYTKEEKENIKQLKKEGLKPNKISEITNIPIRTIYYILNKK
;
A
#
# COMPACT_ATOMS: atom_id res chain seq x y z
N MET A 1 16.29 -24.73 -2.33
CA MET A 1 16.08 -25.37 -3.64
C MET A 1 14.59 -25.48 -3.83
N SER A 2 14.05 -24.89 -4.90
CA SER A 2 12.60 -24.75 -5.12
C SER A 2 12.04 -26.10 -5.55
N GLU A 3 11.32 -26.79 -4.67
CA GLU A 3 10.38 -27.83 -5.10
C GLU A 3 9.23 -27.09 -5.81
N ASP A 4 9.38 -26.87 -7.11
CA ASP A 4 8.31 -26.34 -7.95
C ASP A 4 7.20 -27.39 -8.02
N LYS A 5 6.33 -27.40 -7.01
CA LYS A 5 5.08 -28.17 -7.01
C LYS A 5 4.37 -27.86 -8.32
N ILE A 6 4.16 -28.88 -9.17
CA ILE A 6 3.49 -28.67 -10.45
C ILE A 6 2.05 -28.27 -10.15
N LYS A 7 1.74 -27.02 -10.49
CA LYS A 7 0.45 -26.39 -10.26
C LYS A 7 -0.24 -26.16 -11.60
N VAL A 8 -1.44 -26.72 -11.76
CA VAL A 8 -2.23 -26.59 -12.99
C VAL A 8 -3.54 -25.87 -12.69
N HIS A 9 -3.84 -24.83 -13.47
CA HIS A 9 -5.11 -24.11 -13.39
C HIS A 9 -6.12 -24.67 -14.39
N ILE A 10 -7.32 -25.01 -13.93
CA ILE A 10 -8.40 -25.53 -14.77
C ILE A 10 -9.52 -24.49 -14.94
N THR A 11 -10.03 -24.42 -16.17
CA THR A 11 -11.12 -23.51 -16.57
C THR A 11 -12.47 -24.22 -16.72
N GLU A 12 -12.50 -25.55 -16.62
CA GLU A 12 -13.70 -26.36 -16.70
C GLU A 12 -13.78 -27.35 -15.54
N ALA A 13 -14.97 -27.91 -15.28
CA ALA A 13 -15.16 -28.88 -14.21
C ALA A 13 -14.40 -30.19 -14.47
N LEU A 14 -13.86 -30.78 -13.41
CA LEU A 14 -13.19 -32.08 -13.48
C LEU A 14 -14.22 -33.17 -13.74
N THR A 15 -14.14 -33.77 -14.92
CA THR A 15 -14.78 -35.03 -15.29
C THR A 15 -13.74 -36.15 -15.23
N SER A 16 -14.16 -37.42 -15.24
CA SER A 16 -13.25 -38.57 -15.23
C SER A 16 -12.21 -38.49 -16.36
N LYS A 17 -12.66 -38.16 -17.58
CA LYS A 17 -11.78 -37.98 -18.74
C LYS A 17 -10.74 -36.89 -18.50
N LYS A 18 -11.16 -35.74 -17.98
CA LYS A 18 -10.28 -34.59 -17.76
C LYS A 18 -9.26 -34.83 -16.66
N ILE A 19 -9.62 -35.61 -15.64
CA ILE A 19 -8.68 -36.04 -14.60
C ILE A 19 -7.56 -36.88 -15.23
N ILE A 20 -7.91 -37.87 -16.07
CA ILE A 20 -6.93 -38.73 -16.75
C ILE A 20 -5.99 -37.89 -17.64
N GLU A 21 -6.56 -37.01 -18.47
CA GLU A 21 -5.78 -36.12 -19.35
C GLU A 21 -4.78 -35.26 -18.55
N ILE A 22 -5.20 -34.73 -17.40
CA ILE A 22 -4.35 -33.90 -16.55
C ILE A 22 -3.25 -34.74 -15.87
N THR A 23 -3.58 -35.93 -15.37
CA THR A 23 -2.60 -36.81 -14.71
C THR A 23 -1.59 -37.40 -15.69
N GLU A 24 -1.97 -37.65 -16.95
CA GLU A 24 -1.06 -38.09 -17.99
C GLU A 24 -0.12 -36.96 -18.44
N ALA A 25 -0.66 -35.75 -18.62
CA ALA A 25 0.13 -34.59 -19.01
C ALA A 25 1.10 -34.13 -17.91
N TYR A 26 0.73 -34.30 -16.64
CA TYR A 26 1.49 -33.85 -15.48
C TYR A 26 1.58 -34.97 -14.43
N PRO A 27 2.50 -35.93 -14.59
CA PRO A 27 2.60 -37.11 -13.71
C PRO A 27 3.03 -36.78 -12.27
N SER A 28 3.65 -35.62 -12.04
CA SER A 28 4.03 -35.11 -10.71
C SER A 28 3.17 -33.92 -10.26
N LEU A 29 1.89 -33.90 -10.68
CA LEU A 29 0.92 -32.89 -10.27
C LEU A 29 0.60 -33.00 -8.77
N GLU A 30 0.65 -31.87 -8.08
CA GLU A 30 0.28 -31.80 -6.65
C GLU A 30 -0.91 -30.89 -6.40
N ILE A 31 -1.07 -29.82 -7.18
CA ILE A 31 -2.07 -28.78 -6.93
C ILE A 31 -2.85 -28.45 -8.21
N ILE A 32 -4.16 -28.64 -8.14
CA ILE A 32 -5.09 -28.15 -9.16
C ILE A 32 -5.75 -26.89 -8.64
N THR A 33 -5.66 -25.77 -9.37
CA THR A 33 -6.43 -24.57 -9.03
C THR A 33 -7.58 -24.31 -9.96
N CYS A 34 -8.70 -23.82 -9.42
CA CYS A 34 -9.89 -23.51 -10.19
C CYS A 34 -10.66 -22.33 -9.60
N SER A 35 -11.59 -21.76 -10.39
CA SER A 35 -12.51 -20.76 -9.87
C SER A 35 -13.54 -21.38 -8.92
N LYS A 36 -14.14 -20.59 -8.03
CA LYS A 36 -15.14 -21.08 -7.07
C LYS A 36 -16.35 -21.71 -7.75
N SER A 37 -16.81 -21.13 -8.85
CA SER A 37 -17.92 -21.65 -9.64
C SER A 37 -17.63 -23.04 -10.21
N ILE A 38 -16.39 -23.27 -10.65
CA ILE A 38 -15.95 -24.59 -11.14
C ILE A 38 -15.87 -25.56 -9.97
N TYR A 39 -15.21 -25.18 -8.88
CA TYR A 39 -15.06 -26.03 -7.69
C TYR A 39 -16.40 -26.57 -7.18
N ASN A 40 -17.41 -25.70 -7.10
CA ASN A 40 -18.74 -26.07 -6.62
C ASN A 40 -19.48 -27.06 -7.55
N ARG A 41 -19.08 -27.15 -8.82
CA ARG A 41 -19.64 -28.09 -9.80
C ARG A 41 -18.92 -29.44 -9.80
N ILE A 42 -17.77 -29.55 -9.14
CA ILE A 42 -17.01 -30.81 -9.07
C ILE A 42 -17.71 -31.76 -8.09
N PRO A 43 -18.11 -32.96 -8.52
CA PRO A 43 -18.63 -33.99 -7.62
C PRO A 43 -17.65 -34.33 -6.49
N LYS A 44 -18.15 -34.46 -5.26
CA LYS A 44 -17.34 -34.80 -4.06
C LYS A 44 -16.49 -36.05 -4.25
N LYS A 45 -17.02 -37.06 -4.98
CA LYS A 45 -16.30 -38.29 -5.31
C LYS A 45 -14.98 -38.07 -6.04
N TYR A 46 -14.89 -37.02 -6.87
CA TYR A 46 -13.67 -36.71 -7.60
C TYR A 46 -12.68 -35.96 -6.72
N LEU A 47 -13.17 -35.08 -5.83
CA LEU A 47 -12.31 -34.42 -4.84
C LEU A 47 -11.65 -35.46 -3.91
N SER A 48 -12.43 -36.41 -3.40
CA SER A 48 -11.90 -37.48 -2.55
C SER A 48 -10.93 -38.41 -3.29
N ALA A 49 -11.19 -38.73 -4.56
CA ALA A 49 -10.28 -39.55 -5.36
C ALA A 49 -8.95 -38.84 -5.64
N LEU A 50 -8.99 -37.53 -5.91
CA LEU A 50 -7.78 -36.73 -6.10
C LEU A 50 -6.99 -36.58 -4.81
N GLU A 51 -7.66 -36.42 -3.67
CA GLU A 51 -7.03 -36.36 -2.35
C GLU A 51 -6.31 -37.67 -1.99
N GLN A 52 -6.86 -38.83 -2.39
CA GLN A 52 -6.19 -40.13 -2.24
C GLN A 52 -4.94 -40.28 -3.12
N LEU A 53 -4.82 -39.48 -4.18
CA LEU A 53 -3.67 -39.44 -5.08
C LEU A 53 -2.69 -38.32 -4.70
N ASP A 54 -2.82 -37.75 -3.50
CA ASP A 54 -2.05 -36.59 -3.01
C ASP A 54 -2.21 -35.31 -3.88
N ILE A 55 -3.27 -35.23 -4.69
CA ILE A 55 -3.59 -34.07 -5.52
C ILE A 55 -4.63 -33.19 -4.81
N THR A 56 -4.22 -31.97 -4.43
CA THR A 56 -5.11 -31.02 -3.75
C THR A 56 -5.79 -30.06 -4.74
N VAL A 57 -7.13 -30.01 -4.72
CA VAL A 57 -7.88 -29.00 -5.49
C VAL A 57 -8.11 -27.75 -4.63
N LYS A 58 -7.54 -26.60 -5.05
CA LYS A 58 -7.68 -25.32 -4.36
C LYS A 58 -8.48 -24.32 -5.19
N VAL A 59 -9.29 -23.51 -4.52
CA VAL A 59 -9.94 -22.36 -5.17
C VAL A 59 -8.94 -21.22 -5.26
N GLU A 60 -8.68 -20.74 -6.47
CA GLU A 60 -7.83 -19.57 -6.70
C GLU A 60 -8.65 -18.47 -7.37
N TYR A 61 -8.82 -17.35 -6.66
CA TYR A 61 -9.51 -16.18 -7.16
C TYR A 61 -8.52 -15.28 -7.89
N ASN A 62 -8.47 -15.40 -9.22
CA ASN A 62 -7.76 -14.47 -10.10
C ASN A 62 -8.71 -13.41 -10.69
N GLN A 63 -9.73 -12.98 -9.95
CA GLN A 63 -10.66 -11.95 -10.42
C GLN A 63 -10.08 -10.54 -10.23
N GLY A 64 -10.14 -9.75 -11.31
CA GLY A 64 -9.73 -8.35 -11.32
C GLY A 64 -8.37 -8.10 -11.98
N ALA A 65 -8.05 -6.83 -12.18
CA ALA A 65 -6.73 -6.43 -12.65
C ALA A 65 -5.68 -6.76 -11.57
N LYS A 66 -4.52 -7.27 -12.01
CA LYS A 66 -3.37 -7.42 -11.10
C LYS A 66 -3.09 -6.06 -10.43
N PRO A 67 -2.75 -6.05 -9.13
CA PRO A 67 -2.43 -4.81 -8.45
C PRO A 67 -1.27 -4.12 -9.18
N LYS A 68 -1.40 -2.80 -9.38
CA LYS A 68 -0.43 -2.00 -10.13
C LYS A 68 0.98 -1.99 -9.50
N TYR A 69 1.06 -2.24 -8.19
CA TYR A 69 2.29 -2.25 -7.41
C TYR A 69 2.39 -3.55 -6.62
N SER A 70 3.61 -4.09 -6.47
CA SER A 70 3.86 -5.26 -5.64
C SER A 70 3.69 -4.91 -4.16
N LYS A 71 3.34 -5.92 -3.34
CA LYS A 71 3.20 -5.75 -1.88
C LYS A 71 4.51 -5.28 -1.25
N GLU A 72 5.64 -5.86 -1.65
CA GLU A 72 6.98 -5.50 -1.17
C GLU A 72 7.30 -4.02 -1.39
N LEU A 73 6.96 -3.48 -2.57
CA LEU A 73 7.19 -2.08 -2.89
C LEU A 73 6.31 -1.16 -2.05
N ILE A 74 5.04 -1.53 -1.84
CA ILE A 74 4.12 -0.79 -0.98
C ILE A 74 4.66 -0.75 0.45
N GLU A 75 5.05 -1.89 1.01
CA GLU A 75 5.61 -1.99 2.36
C GLU A 75 6.90 -1.18 2.53
N LYS A 76 7.79 -1.22 1.53
CA LYS A 76 9.03 -0.43 1.53
C LYS A 76 8.72 1.08 1.57
N VAL A 77 7.78 1.55 0.75
CA VAL A 77 7.37 2.97 0.72
C VAL A 77 6.78 3.40 2.06
N ILE A 78 5.94 2.57 2.69
CA ILE A 78 5.33 2.86 3.99
C ILE A 78 6.40 2.94 5.09
N LYS A 79 7.29 1.95 5.18
CA LYS A 79 8.39 1.95 6.17
C LYS A 79 9.30 3.18 6.05
N LEU A 80 9.65 3.57 4.82
CA LEU A 80 10.46 4.77 4.60
C LEU A 80 9.71 6.03 5.06
N LYS A 81 8.39 6.09 4.89
CA LYS A 81 7.59 7.20 5.38
C LYS A 81 7.49 7.25 6.90
N GLU A 82 7.35 6.11 7.55
CA GLU A 82 7.37 5.98 9.02
C GLU A 82 8.72 6.40 9.62
N ASN A 83 9.82 6.14 8.91
CA ASN A 83 11.15 6.61 9.27
C ASN A 83 11.34 8.13 9.09
N GLY A 84 10.30 8.87 8.70
CA GLY A 84 10.29 10.34 8.64
C GLY A 84 10.69 10.93 7.29
N LEU A 85 11.03 10.11 6.29
CA LEU A 85 11.42 10.60 4.97
C LEU A 85 10.25 11.32 4.27
N THR A 86 10.61 12.28 3.43
CA THR A 86 9.65 12.99 2.59
C THR A 86 9.26 12.14 1.38
N PRO A 87 8.04 12.29 0.84
CA PRO A 87 7.63 11.56 -0.37
C PRO A 87 8.56 11.79 -1.57
N LYS A 88 9.31 12.89 -1.60
CA LYS A 88 10.31 13.19 -2.62
C LYS A 88 11.56 12.30 -2.46
N GLU A 89 12.12 12.25 -1.26
CA GLU A 89 13.28 11.38 -0.97
C GLU A 89 12.93 9.90 -1.16
N ILE A 90 11.72 9.49 -0.77
CA ILE A 90 11.24 8.11 -0.98
C ILE A 90 11.13 7.79 -2.47
N ALA A 91 10.66 8.74 -3.28
CA ALA A 91 10.61 8.59 -4.73
C ALA A 91 12.00 8.33 -5.33
N ASP A 92 13.01 9.07 -4.87
CA ASP A 92 14.39 8.91 -5.33
C ASP A 92 14.96 7.53 -4.91
N ILE A 93 14.68 7.07 -3.68
CA ILE A 93 15.14 5.76 -3.16
C ILE A 93 14.49 4.56 -3.84
N VAL A 94 13.19 4.67 -4.15
CA VAL A 94 12.40 3.57 -4.74
C VAL A 94 12.35 3.68 -6.27
N GLU A 95 13.04 4.66 -6.85
CA GLU A 95 13.07 4.94 -8.30
C GLU A 95 11.67 5.11 -8.90
N LEU A 96 10.79 5.81 -8.17
CA LEU A 96 9.43 6.13 -8.58
C LEU A 96 9.25 7.63 -8.75
N SER A 97 8.35 8.04 -9.64
CA SER A 97 7.92 9.43 -9.67
C SER A 97 7.26 9.80 -8.34
N THR A 98 7.50 11.01 -7.85
CA THR A 98 6.84 11.58 -6.65
C THR A 98 5.34 11.35 -6.61
N LYS A 99 4.64 11.56 -7.73
CA LYS A 99 3.18 11.31 -7.86
C LYS A 99 2.78 9.87 -7.53
N LYS A 100 3.56 8.88 -7.95
CA LYS A 100 3.31 7.46 -7.67
C LYS A 100 3.53 7.16 -6.19
N THR A 101 4.58 7.72 -5.58
CA THR A 101 4.84 7.60 -4.15
C THR A 101 3.71 8.19 -3.32
N TYR A 102 3.21 9.37 -3.70
CA TYR A 102 2.02 9.99 -3.10
C TYR A 102 0.80 9.08 -3.20
N TYR A 103 0.51 8.55 -4.40
CA TYR A 103 -0.60 7.62 -4.60
C TYR A 103 -0.49 6.37 -3.72
N ILE A 104 0.71 5.80 -3.59
CA ILE A 104 0.92 4.61 -2.74
C ILE A 104 0.62 4.95 -1.28
N LEU A 105 1.17 6.05 -0.77
CA LEU A 105 0.96 6.46 0.60
C LEU A 105 -0.51 6.79 0.89
N GLU A 106 -1.20 7.51 0.00
CA GLU A 106 -2.59 7.88 0.20
C GLU A 106 -3.56 6.69 0.11
N LYS A 107 -3.29 5.73 -0.77
CA LYS A 107 -4.19 4.60 -1.01
C LYS A 107 -3.96 3.41 -0.07
N TYR A 108 -2.71 3.18 0.34
CA TYR A 108 -2.31 1.97 1.07
C TYR A 108 -1.81 2.24 2.48
N SER A 109 -1.83 3.49 2.96
CA SER A 109 -1.48 3.83 4.34
C SER A 109 -2.48 4.81 4.95
N ASP A 110 -2.63 4.77 6.28
CA ASP A 110 -3.45 5.74 7.02
C ASP A 110 -2.68 7.05 7.34
N ILE A 111 -1.50 7.23 6.75
CA ILE A 111 -0.60 8.34 7.05
C ILE A 111 -1.15 9.62 6.41
N LYS A 112 -1.54 10.59 7.25
CA LYS A 112 -1.98 11.91 6.77
C LYS A 112 -0.81 12.70 6.17
N LEU A 113 -0.83 12.87 4.86
CA LEU A 113 0.14 13.69 4.14
C LEU A 113 -0.24 15.18 4.29
N ASN A 114 0.42 15.86 5.23
CA ASN A 114 0.29 17.31 5.35
C ASN A 114 1.10 18.01 4.25
N ASN A 115 0.46 18.21 3.08
CA ASN A 115 1.07 18.89 1.93
C ASN A 115 1.11 20.42 2.06
N TYR A 116 0.55 20.98 3.13
CA TYR A 116 0.54 22.42 3.36
C TYR A 116 1.86 22.90 3.98
N LYS A 117 2.72 23.50 3.16
CA LYS A 117 3.87 24.26 3.67
C LYS A 117 3.35 25.54 4.34
N ARG A 118 3.54 25.65 5.65
CA ARG A 118 3.17 26.86 6.41
C ARG A 118 4.04 28.02 5.93
N LYS A 119 3.42 29.19 5.71
CA LYS A 119 4.12 30.42 5.30
C LYS A 119 5.19 30.86 6.30
N TYR A 120 4.95 30.62 7.59
CA TYR A 120 5.88 30.96 8.68
C TYR A 120 6.25 29.70 9.48
N THR A 121 7.54 29.60 9.81
CA THR A 121 8.15 28.47 10.53
C THR A 121 7.68 28.43 12.00
N LYS A 122 8.10 27.40 12.74
CA LYS A 122 7.83 27.34 14.19
C LYS A 122 8.67 28.39 14.93
N GLU A 123 9.94 28.53 14.56
CA GLU A 123 10.88 29.48 15.15
C GLU A 123 10.39 30.93 15.01
N GLU A 124 9.93 31.33 13.82
CA GLU A 124 9.38 32.68 13.60
C GLU A 124 8.16 32.96 14.51
N LYS A 125 7.31 31.95 14.74
CA LYS A 125 6.15 32.08 15.62
C LYS A 125 6.55 32.14 17.09
N GLU A 126 7.57 31.39 17.48
CA GLU A 126 8.10 31.43 18.84
C GLU A 126 8.77 32.77 19.13
N ASN A 127 9.53 33.31 18.18
CA ASN A 127 10.12 34.64 18.27
C ASN A 127 9.04 35.72 18.47
N ILE A 128 7.96 35.72 17.67
CA ILE A 128 6.81 36.63 17.88
C ILE A 128 6.21 36.50 19.29
N LYS A 129 6.08 35.28 19.81
CA LYS A 129 5.55 35.04 21.17
C LYS A 129 6.52 35.53 22.25
N GLN A 130 7.84 35.39 22.06
CA GLN A 130 8.87 35.89 22.98
C GLN A 130 8.87 37.41 23.01
N LEU A 131 8.94 38.09 21.86
CA LEU A 131 8.87 39.54 21.75
C LEU A 131 7.61 40.11 22.42
N LYS A 132 6.49 39.38 22.33
CA LYS A 132 5.25 39.76 23.02
C LYS A 132 5.36 39.61 24.54
N LYS A 133 6.02 38.56 25.05
CA LYS A 133 6.28 38.35 26.49
C LYS A 133 7.22 39.42 27.05
N GLU A 134 8.17 39.90 26.25
CA GLU A 134 9.07 41.02 26.58
C GLU A 134 8.34 42.39 26.63
N GLY A 135 7.03 42.42 26.33
CA GLY A 135 6.19 43.60 26.45
C GLY A 135 6.07 44.44 25.17
N LEU A 136 6.63 43.99 24.05
CA LEU A 136 6.54 44.72 22.79
C LEU A 136 5.10 44.75 22.25
N LYS A 137 4.73 45.91 21.67
CA LYS A 137 3.44 46.08 20.99
C LYS A 137 3.47 45.38 19.62
N PRO A 138 2.34 44.82 19.14
CA PRO A 138 2.26 44.13 17.85
C PRO A 138 2.81 44.93 16.66
N ASN A 139 2.65 46.26 16.65
CA ASN A 139 3.21 47.13 15.60
C ASN A 139 4.75 47.05 15.56
N LYS A 140 5.41 47.16 16.71
CA LYS A 140 6.88 47.06 16.79
C LYS A 140 7.37 45.67 16.42
N ILE A 141 6.63 44.63 16.79
CA ILE A 141 6.95 43.25 16.38
C ILE A 141 6.84 43.10 14.86
N SER A 142 5.87 43.76 14.23
CA SER A 142 5.70 43.78 12.77
C SER A 142 6.88 44.38 12.05
N GLU A 143 7.38 45.50 12.56
CA GLU A 143 8.56 46.19 12.04
C GLU A 143 9.83 45.34 12.21
N ILE A 144 10.05 44.75 13.41
CA ILE A 144 11.25 43.95 13.71
C ILE A 144 11.29 42.66 12.89
N THR A 145 10.16 41.95 12.81
CA THR A 145 10.10 40.64 12.14
C THR A 145 9.80 40.74 10.64
N ASN A 146 9.47 41.94 10.15
CA ASN A 146 8.95 42.19 8.80
C ASN A 146 7.73 41.31 8.44
N ILE A 147 6.92 40.96 9.44
CA ILE A 147 5.70 40.14 9.29
C ILE A 147 4.48 41.07 9.40
N PRO A 148 3.47 40.96 8.51
CA PRO A 148 2.30 41.84 8.54
C PRO A 148 1.58 41.79 9.90
N ILE A 149 1.20 42.96 10.41
CA ILE A 149 0.54 43.12 11.71
C ILE A 149 -0.65 42.17 11.93
N ARG A 150 -1.48 41.98 10.90
CA ARG A 150 -2.63 41.06 10.94
C ARG A 150 -2.20 39.62 11.21
N THR A 151 -1.08 39.21 10.63
CA THR A 151 -0.49 37.87 10.85
C THR A 151 0.00 37.74 12.29
N ILE A 152 0.61 38.78 12.85
CA ILE A 152 1.07 38.77 14.25
C ILE A 152 -0.11 38.60 15.19
N TYR A 153 -1.19 39.37 15.01
CA TYR A 153 -2.42 39.17 15.78
C TYR A 153 -2.98 37.76 15.62
N TYR A 154 -3.01 37.24 14.39
CA TYR A 154 -3.45 35.86 14.15
C TYR A 154 -2.59 34.83 14.89
N ILE A 155 -1.26 34.98 14.89
CA ILE A 155 -0.33 34.07 15.58
C ILE A 155 -0.49 34.15 17.10
N LEU A 156 -0.68 35.36 17.65
CA LEU A 156 -0.83 35.58 19.08
C LEU A 156 -2.21 35.13 19.62
N ASN A 157 -3.28 35.28 18.84
CA ASN A 157 -4.64 34.92 19.25
C ASN A 157 -4.97 33.43 19.04
N LYS A 158 -4.12 32.68 18.33
CA LYS A 158 -4.32 31.25 18.12
C LYS A 158 -3.91 30.49 19.39
N LYS A 159 -4.91 30.01 20.13
CA LYS A 159 -4.73 29.07 21.26
C LYS A 159 -4.08 27.77 20.78
#